data_AF-A0A1H1GD57-F1
#
_entry.id   AF-A0A1H1GD57-F1
#
_cell.length_a   1.000
_cell.length_b   1.000
_cell.length_c   1.000
_cell.angle_alpha   90.00
_cell.angle_beta   90.00
_cell.angle_gamma   90.00
#
_symmetry.space_group_name_H-M   'P 1'
#
loop_
_entity.id
_entity.type
_entity.pdbx_description
1 polymer ?
#
loop_
_entity_poly.entity_id
_entity_poly.type
_entity_poly.pdbx_seq_one_letter_code
_entity_poly.pdbx_strand_id
1 'polypeptide(L)'
;MRTLIFILVGLAIAGIAMGVVGAARRRIAAAIFTVGWAAAVLWNLRTGMSHGYSLQEELPIQLLIFVVPVAAAWWLALKSRRG
;
A
#
# COMPACT_ATOMS: atom_id res chain seq x y z
N MET A 1 8.16 10.72 -11.40
CA MET A 1 8.68 9.32 -11.36
C MET A 1 7.53 8.38 -11.02
N ARG A 2 7.39 7.23 -11.72
CA ARG A 2 6.32 6.22 -11.50
C ARG A 2 6.18 5.82 -10.02
N THR A 3 7.29 5.44 -9.40
CA THR A 3 7.38 5.00 -7.99
C THR A 3 6.76 5.99 -6.99
N LEU A 4 7.10 7.28 -7.08
CA LEU A 4 6.61 8.29 -6.14
C LEU A 4 5.10 8.50 -6.25
N ILE A 5 4.55 8.46 -7.47
CA ILE A 5 3.11 8.58 -7.70
C ILE A 5 2.38 7.39 -7.05
N PHE A 6 2.88 6.17 -7.25
CA PHE A 6 2.31 4.98 -6.61
C PHE A 6 2.36 5.04 -5.08
N ILE A 7 3.48 5.48 -4.48
CA ILE A 7 3.59 5.65 -3.02
C ILE A 7 2.58 6.69 -2.50
N LEU A 8 2.47 7.85 -3.14
CA LEU A 8 1.53 8.91 -2.75
C LEU A 8 0.06 8.48 -2.89
N VAL A 9 -0.28 7.78 -3.98
CA VAL A 9 -1.63 7.20 -4.18
C VAL A 9 -1.95 6.15 -3.11
N GLY A 10 -1.00 5.26 -2.79
CA GLY A 10 -1.17 4.28 -1.73
C GLY A 10 -1.38 4.92 -0.35
N LEU A 11 -0.59 5.94 -0.02
CA LEU A 11 -0.74 6.71 1.23
C LEU A 11 -2.07 7.47 1.30
N ALA A 12 -2.53 8.05 0.18
CA ALA A 12 -3.83 8.71 0.11
C ALA A 12 -4.99 7.72 0.33
N ILE A 13 -4.96 6.56 -0.36
CA ILE A 13 -5.98 5.51 -0.20
C ILE A 13 -5.95 4.95 1.24
N ALA A 14 -4.77 4.70 1.82
CA ALA A 14 -4.63 4.28 3.21
C ALA A 14 -5.21 5.32 4.20
N GLY A 15 -4.90 6.60 3.99
CA GLY A 15 -5.42 7.71 4.81
C GLY A 15 -6.94 7.82 4.74
N ILE A 16 -7.53 7.77 3.54
CA ILE A 16 -8.97 7.79 3.32
C ILE A 16 -9.63 6.56 3.96
N ALA A 17 -9.12 5.36 3.69
CA ALA A 17 -9.67 4.10 4.20
C ALA A 17 -9.66 4.04 5.73
N MET A 18 -8.63 4.58 6.39
CA MET A 18 -8.60 4.70 7.85
C MET A 18 -9.49 5.85 8.36
N GLY A 19 -9.58 6.95 7.62
CA GLY A 19 -10.39 8.12 7.96
C GLY A 19 -11.88 7.82 8.02
N VAL A 20 -12.43 7.12 7.01
CA VAL A 20 -13.87 6.86 6.90
C VAL A 20 -14.39 5.75 7.80
N VAL A 21 -13.54 4.86 8.33
CA VAL A 21 -13.97 3.76 9.20
C VAL A 21 -13.74 4.05 10.68
N GLY A 22 -14.78 3.82 11.49
CA GLY A 22 -14.70 3.92 12.95
C GLY A 22 -13.67 2.96 13.55
N ALA A 23 -13.08 3.36 14.69
CA ALA A 23 -11.89 2.73 15.27
C ALA A 23 -11.94 1.19 15.35
N ALA A 24 -13.08 0.62 15.76
CA ALA A 24 -13.27 -0.83 15.86
C ALA A 24 -13.07 -1.60 14.53
N ARG A 25 -13.31 -0.96 13.38
CA ARG A 25 -13.17 -1.58 12.05
C ARG A 25 -11.83 -1.28 11.36
N ARG A 26 -10.98 -0.41 11.92
CA ARG A 26 -9.71 0.01 11.26
C ARG A 26 -8.75 -1.15 10.97
N ARG A 27 -8.69 -2.18 11.83
CA ARG A 27 -7.88 -3.40 11.56
C ARG A 27 -8.39 -4.19 10.35
N ILE A 28 -9.71 -4.32 10.19
CA ILE A 28 -10.32 -5.02 9.05
C ILE A 28 -10.05 -4.21 7.77
N ALA A 29 -10.23 -2.90 7.81
CA ALA A 29 -9.91 -2.02 6.68
C ALA A 29 -8.40 -2.04 6.34
N ALA A 30 -7.50 -2.15 7.31
CA ALA A 30 -6.06 -2.25 7.07
C ALA A 30 -5.69 -3.60 6.42
N ALA A 31 -6.34 -4.69 6.80
CA ALA A 31 -6.18 -5.99 6.14
C ALA A 31 -6.71 -5.96 4.69
N ILE A 32 -7.93 -5.42 4.47
CA ILE A 32 -8.51 -5.24 3.13
C ILE A 32 -7.61 -4.36 2.25
N PHE A 33 -7.12 -3.25 2.79
CA PHE A 33 -6.15 -2.37 2.11
C PHE A 33 -4.86 -3.14 1.77
N THR A 34 -4.31 -3.91 2.71
CA THR A 34 -3.08 -4.69 2.46
C THR A 34 -3.25 -5.68 1.30
N VAL A 35 -4.38 -6.38 1.23
CA VAL A 35 -4.67 -7.34 0.14
C VAL A 35 -4.92 -6.62 -1.19
N GLY A 36 -5.73 -5.56 -1.20
CA GLY A 36 -6.00 -4.78 -2.42
C GLY A 36 -4.76 -4.07 -2.96
N TRP A 37 -3.91 -3.55 -2.07
CA TRP A 37 -2.66 -2.90 -2.44
C TRP A 37 -1.60 -3.90 -2.92
N ALA A 38 -1.55 -5.11 -2.33
CA ALA A 38 -0.72 -6.20 -2.87
C ALA A 38 -1.09 -6.52 -4.33
N ALA A 39 -2.38 -6.61 -4.65
CA ALA A 39 -2.84 -6.85 -6.02
C ALA A 39 -2.42 -5.72 -6.99
N ALA A 40 -2.52 -4.45 -6.56
CA ALA A 40 -2.06 -3.30 -7.34
C ALA A 40 -0.53 -3.30 -7.58
N VAL A 41 0.25 -3.72 -6.57
CA VAL A 41 1.72 -3.86 -6.68
C VAL A 41 2.10 -5.03 -7.60
N LEU A 42 1.45 -6.18 -7.49
CA LEU A 42 1.67 -7.32 -8.39
C LEU A 42 1.32 -6.98 -9.85
N TRP A 43 0.26 -6.19 -10.07
CA TRP A 43 -0.06 -5.65 -11.40
C TRP A 43 1.06 -4.73 -11.90
N ASN A 44 1.47 -3.74 -11.11
CA ASN A 44 2.53 -2.79 -11.47
C ASN A 44 3.89 -3.47 -11.72
N LEU A 45 4.21 -4.56 -11.01
CA LEU A 45 5.37 -5.42 -11.24
C LEU A 45 5.27 -6.14 -12.59
N ARG A 46 4.11 -6.75 -12.89
CA ARG A 46 3.86 -7.44 -14.17
C ARG A 46 3.96 -6.45 -15.34
N THR A 47 3.43 -5.23 -15.18
CA THR A 47 3.61 -4.15 -16.15
C THR A 47 5.08 -3.76 -16.30
N GLY A 48 5.84 -3.61 -15.20
CA GLY A 48 7.27 -3.30 -15.23
C GLY A 48 8.09 -4.32 -16.02
N MET A 49 7.93 -5.61 -15.72
CA MET A 49 8.60 -6.70 -16.45
C MET A 49 8.21 -6.76 -17.93
N SER A 50 7.00 -6.33 -18.28
CA SER A 50 6.54 -6.24 -19.68
C SER A 50 7.23 -5.13 -20.49
N HIS A 51 7.97 -4.22 -19.83
CA HIS A 51 8.83 -3.22 -20.49
C HIS A 51 10.30 -3.67 -20.61
N GLY A 52 10.61 -4.92 -20.25
CA GLY A 52 11.95 -5.51 -20.37
C GLY A 52 12.81 -5.46 -19.10
N TYR A 53 12.34 -4.85 -18.01
CA TYR A 53 13.05 -4.89 -16.72
C TYR A 53 13.00 -6.30 -16.10
N SER A 54 14.10 -6.71 -15.48
CA SER A 54 14.13 -7.97 -14.73
C SER A 54 13.34 -7.87 -13.42
N LEU A 55 12.95 -9.03 -12.89
CA LEU A 55 12.35 -9.13 -11.56
C LEU A 55 13.29 -8.55 -10.48
N GLN A 56 14.60 -8.65 -10.65
CA GLN A 56 15.59 -8.19 -9.67
C GLN A 56 15.71 -6.66 -9.61
N GLU A 57 15.46 -5.97 -10.72
CA GLU A 57 15.45 -4.50 -10.79
C GLU A 57 14.13 -3.91 -10.27
N GLU A 58 12.98 -4.51 -10.64
CA GLU A 58 11.66 -4.03 -10.21
C GLU A 58 11.33 -4.42 -8.75
N LEU A 59 11.70 -5.61 -8.27
CA LEU A 59 11.27 -6.11 -6.95
C LEU A 59 11.60 -5.17 -5.77
N PRO A 60 12.80 -4.57 -5.64
CA PRO A 60 13.08 -3.60 -4.57
C PRO A 60 12.17 -2.37 -4.63
N ILE A 61 11.84 -1.90 -5.83
CA ILE A 61 10.95 -0.76 -6.08
C ILE A 61 9.52 -1.12 -5.69
N GLN A 62 9.06 -2.31 -6.07
CA GLN A 62 7.71 -2.81 -5.76
C GLN A 62 7.54 -3.12 -4.27
N LEU A 63 8.58 -3.62 -3.59
CA LEU A 63 8.62 -3.75 -2.14
C LEU A 63 8.48 -2.39 -1.45
N LEU A 64 9.15 -1.34 -1.93
CA LEU A 64 9.01 0.01 -1.39
C LEU A 64 7.58 0.57 -1.59
N ILE A 65 7.00 0.37 -2.78
CA ILE A 65 5.62 0.76 -3.10
C ILE A 65 4.60 -0.01 -2.22
N PHE A 66 4.87 -1.26 -1.86
CA PHE A 66 4.02 -2.04 -0.97
C PHE A 66 4.16 -1.63 0.49
N VAL A 67 5.39 -1.65 1.02
CA VAL A 67 5.65 -1.53 2.46
C VAL A 67 5.29 -0.15 2.99
N VAL A 68 5.57 0.94 2.28
CA VAL A 68 5.34 2.30 2.80
C VAL A 68 3.85 2.60 3.06
N PRO A 69 2.92 2.39 2.09
CA PRO A 69 1.49 2.54 2.35
C PRO A 69 0.92 1.54 3.36
N VAL A 70 1.37 0.28 3.35
CA VAL A 70 0.88 -0.76 4.26
C VAL A 70 1.30 -0.46 5.70
N ALA A 71 2.56 -0.07 5.93
CA ALA A 71 3.04 0.35 7.25
C ALA A 71 2.25 1.57 7.77
N ALA A 72 1.95 2.54 6.91
CA ALA A 72 1.12 3.70 7.27
C ALA A 72 -0.32 3.28 7.65
N ALA A 73 -0.96 2.40 6.87
CA ALA A 73 -2.30 1.90 7.17
C ALA A 73 -2.36 1.16 8.53
N TRP A 74 -1.39 0.29 8.80
CA TRP A 74 -1.31 -0.44 10.08
C TRP A 74 -0.97 0.48 11.26
N TRP A 75 -0.09 1.47 11.08
CA TRP A 75 0.22 2.46 12.12
C TRP A 75 -1.02 3.28 12.51
N LEU A 76 -1.78 3.76 11.53
CA LEU A 76 -3.05 4.46 11.74
C LEU A 76 -4.10 3.56 12.44
N ALA A 77 -4.21 2.29 12.01
CA ALA A 77 -5.13 1.34 12.62
C ALA A 77 -4.77 0.99 14.08
N LEU A 78 -3.48 0.91 14.42
CA LEU A 78 -2.99 0.58 15.76
C LEU A 78 -2.97 1.79 16.72
N LYS A 79 -2.70 3.00 16.22
CA LYS A 79 -2.80 4.25 17.01
C LYS A 79 -4.21 4.45 17.58
N SER A 80 -5.22 3.95 16.88
CA SER A 80 -6.64 4.28 17.09
C SER A 80 -7.33 3.65 18.32
N ARG A 81 -6.63 2.91 19.18
CA ARG A 81 -7.04 2.83 20.59
C ARG A 81 -5.87 2.90 21.59
N ARG A 82 -5.07 3.97 21.46
CA ARG A 82 -4.41 4.62 22.61
C ARG A 82 -5.12 5.92 23.02
N GLY A 83 -6.30 6.17 22.46
CA GLY A 83 -7.32 7.15 22.87
C GLY A 83 -8.68 6.47 22.85
#